data_AF-F0ZDK3-F1
#
_entry.id   AF-F0ZDK3-F1
#
_cell.length_a   1.000
_cell.length_b   1.000
_cell.length_c   1.000
_cell.angle_alpha   90.00
_cell.angle_beta   90.00
_cell.angle_gamma   90.00
#
_symmetry.space_group_name_H-M   'P 1'
#
loop_
_entity.id
_entity.type
_entity.pdbx_description
1 polymer ?
#
loop_
_entity_poly.entity_id
_entity_poly.type
_entity_poly.pdbx_seq_one_letter_code
_entity_poly.pdbx_strand_id
1 'polypeptide(L)'
;MSSRIGNLNWIYPDYIVFPSVVASLGITLWTCQAYQLGVMRKKYNVAAPHVQGDPEFERVAHEYQNTSEGLGAIIPSTYMFSYFISPKWSLVLGGAWLFSKLMNCCPYCCKKEKESECVKDAHVIISHTSSFILLGGSMFGIAISLINRCKLLSS
;
A
#
# COMPACT_ATOMS: atom_id res chain seq x y z
N MET A 1 15.62 -6.63 38.76
CA MET A 1 15.57 -5.77 37.56
C MET A 1 14.76 -6.45 36.43
N SER A 2 13.61 -7.05 36.77
CA SER A 2 12.74 -7.81 35.85
C SER A 2 11.28 -7.60 36.25
N SER A 3 10.82 -6.35 36.22
CA SER A 3 9.42 -6.01 36.58
C SER A 3 8.88 -4.79 35.83
N ARG A 4 9.49 -4.44 34.68
CA ARG A 4 9.09 -3.27 33.89
C ARG A 4 8.84 -3.58 32.41
N ILE A 5 8.58 -4.85 32.09
CA ILE A 5 7.75 -5.16 30.91
C ILE A 5 6.32 -5.05 31.44
N GLY A 6 5.84 -3.80 31.53
CA GLY A 6 4.48 -3.51 31.96
C GLY A 6 3.50 -4.27 31.07
N ASN A 7 2.45 -4.83 31.68
CA ASN A 7 1.38 -5.58 31.03
C ASN A 7 1.06 -5.07 29.61
N LEU A 8 1.22 -5.92 28.58
CA LEU A 8 0.90 -5.67 27.17
C LEU A 8 -0.62 -5.55 26.91
N ASN A 9 -1.36 -4.89 27.80
CA ASN A 9 -2.82 -4.74 27.72
C ASN A 9 -3.20 -3.44 26.97
N TRP A 10 -2.46 -3.08 25.93
CA TRP A 10 -2.73 -1.85 25.17
C TRP A 10 -3.92 -2.05 24.25
N ILE A 11 -4.98 -1.29 24.49
CA ILE A 11 -6.17 -1.23 23.63
C ILE A 11 -6.16 0.13 22.95
N TYR A 12 -5.71 0.15 21.69
CA TYR A 12 -5.72 1.34 20.85
C TYR A 12 -7.02 1.43 20.05
N PRO A 13 -7.47 2.65 19.70
CA PRO A 13 -8.69 2.81 18.93
C PRO A 13 -8.52 2.28 17.50
N ASP A 14 -9.60 1.70 16.97
CA ASP A 14 -9.65 1.08 15.63
C ASP A 14 -9.13 1.99 14.52
N TYR A 15 -9.40 3.29 14.61
CA TYR A 15 -9.00 4.25 13.58
C TYR A 15 -7.47 4.41 13.44
N ILE A 16 -6.70 3.96 14.44
CA ILE A 16 -5.24 3.88 14.42
C ILE A 16 -4.80 2.47 14.06
N VAL A 17 -5.37 1.45 14.71
CA VAL A 17 -4.92 0.05 14.58
C VAL A 17 -5.08 -0.46 13.16
N PHE A 18 -6.23 -0.25 12.54
CA PHE A 18 -6.54 -0.80 11.22
C PHE A 18 -5.65 -0.26 10.09
N PRO A 19 -5.48 1.07 9.92
CA PRO A 19 -4.52 1.58 8.93
C PRO A 19 -3.06 1.24 9.29
N SER A 20 -2.73 1.06 10.58
CA SER A 20 -1.39 0.59 10.99
C SER A 20 -1.08 -0.82 10.51
N VAL A 21 -2.08 -1.72 10.49
CA VAL A 21 -1.93 -3.06 9.90
C VAL A 21 -1.61 -2.95 8.41
N VAL A 22 -2.34 -2.11 7.67
CA VAL A 22 -2.06 -1.90 6.23
C VAL A 22 -0.66 -1.32 6.03
N ALA A 23 -0.29 -0.28 6.79
CA ALA A 23 1.00 0.39 6.66
C ALA A 23 2.17 -0.55 6.98
N SER A 24 2.08 -1.33 8.06
CA SER A 24 3.13 -2.28 8.44
C SER A 24 3.31 -3.39 7.41
N LEU A 25 2.22 -3.99 6.91
CA LEU A 25 2.27 -4.99 5.85
C LEU A 25 2.79 -4.41 4.52
N GLY A 26 2.39 -3.19 4.17
CA GLY A 26 2.83 -2.51 2.94
C GLY A 26 4.32 -2.20 2.97
N ILE A 27 4.83 -1.67 4.08
CA ILE A 27 6.26 -1.43 4.28
C ILE A 27 7.02 -2.76 4.24
N THR A 28 6.51 -3.82 4.87
CA THR A 28 7.14 -5.15 4.83
C THR A 28 7.24 -5.66 3.39
N LEU A 29 6.15 -5.61 2.63
CA LEU A 29 6.14 -6.00 1.22
C LEU A 29 7.16 -5.20 0.39
N TRP A 30 7.20 -3.89 0.57
CA TRP A 30 8.16 -3.01 -0.11
C TRP A 30 9.60 -3.34 0.24
N THR A 31 9.91 -3.62 1.51
CA THR A 31 11.26 -4.04 1.91
C THR A 31 11.67 -5.38 1.29
N CYS A 32 10.73 -6.32 1.16
CA CYS A 32 10.96 -7.59 0.46
C CYS A 32 11.26 -7.36 -1.03
N GLN A 33 10.51 -6.48 -1.69
CA GLN A 33 10.76 -6.12 -3.10
C GLN A 33 12.09 -5.39 -3.28
N ALA A 34 12.46 -4.49 -2.35
CA ALA A 34 13.75 -3.81 -2.36
C ALA A 34 14.92 -4.80 -2.28
N TYR A 35 14.79 -5.80 -1.38
CA TYR A 35 15.77 -6.88 -1.26
C TYR A 35 15.85 -7.70 -2.55
N GLN A 36 14.71 -8.08 -3.12
CA GLN A 36 14.65 -8.82 -4.39
C GLN A 36 15.31 -8.05 -5.53
N LEU A 37 15.07 -6.74 -5.64
CA LEU A 37 15.72 -5.88 -6.61
C LEU A 37 17.24 -5.88 -6.43
N GLY A 38 17.74 -5.80 -5.18
CA GLY A 38 19.16 -5.89 -4.87
C GLY A 38 19.79 -7.23 -5.28
N VAL A 39 19.08 -8.34 -5.10
CA VAL A 39 19.51 -9.66 -5.57
C VAL A 39 19.56 -9.72 -7.09
N MET A 40 18.55 -9.18 -7.78
CA MET A 40 18.49 -9.17 -9.24
C MET A 40 19.59 -8.28 -9.85
N ARG A 41 19.93 -7.14 -9.23
CA ARG A 41 21.08 -6.31 -9.64
C ARG A 41 22.37 -7.11 -9.65
N LYS A 42 22.62 -7.92 -8.62
CA LYS A 42 23.79 -8.80 -8.54
C LYS A 42 23.74 -9.91 -9.58
N LYS A 43 22.56 -10.55 -9.76
CA LYS A 43 22.36 -11.66 -10.71
C LYS A 43 22.64 -11.24 -12.16
N TYR A 44 22.18 -10.06 -12.56
CA TYR A 44 22.31 -9.55 -13.94
C TYR A 44 23.43 -8.52 -14.11
N ASN A 45 24.32 -8.37 -13.12
CA ASN A 45 25.45 -7.43 -13.13
C ASN A 45 25.07 -5.98 -13.49
N VAL A 46 23.90 -5.52 -13.04
CA VAL A 46 23.43 -4.13 -13.26
C VAL A 46 23.93 -3.24 -12.12
N ALA A 47 25.08 -2.61 -12.32
CA ALA A 47 25.66 -1.66 -11.38
C ALA A 47 24.82 -0.37 -11.30
N ALA A 48 24.65 0.20 -10.10
CA ALA A 48 24.09 1.53 -9.96
C ALA A 48 24.99 2.57 -10.68
N PRO A 49 24.46 3.61 -11.34
CA PRO A 49 23.07 4.07 -11.39
C PRO A 49 22.21 3.43 -12.51
N HIS A 50 22.72 2.42 -13.22
CA HIS A 50 21.97 1.83 -14.33
C HIS A 50 20.69 1.14 -13.85
N VAL A 51 19.64 1.33 -14.65
CA VAL A 51 18.28 0.78 -14.44
C VAL A 51 17.79 -0.01 -15.66
N GLN A 52 18.68 -0.23 -16.63
CA GLN A 52 18.42 -0.96 -17.87
C GLN A 52 19.35 -2.17 -17.91
N GLY A 53 18.90 -3.27 -18.51
CA GLY A 53 19.66 -4.52 -18.56
C GLY A 53 18.83 -5.71 -19.02
N ASP A 54 18.83 -6.77 -18.22
CA ASP A 54 18.03 -7.97 -18.51
C ASP A 54 16.52 -7.68 -18.38
N PRO A 55 15.67 -8.19 -19.29
CA PRO A 55 14.22 -7.98 -19.22
C PRO A 55 13.57 -8.41 -17.89
N GLU A 56 14.10 -9.44 -17.22
CA GLU A 56 13.61 -9.83 -15.89
C GLU A 56 14.00 -8.81 -14.82
N PHE A 57 15.20 -8.24 -14.90
CA PHE A 57 15.64 -7.19 -14.01
C PHE A 57 14.77 -5.93 -14.19
N GLU A 58 14.54 -5.50 -15.43
CA GLU A 58 13.72 -4.33 -15.73
C GLU A 58 12.28 -4.51 -15.23
N ARG A 59 11.71 -5.72 -15.37
CA ARG A 59 10.39 -6.05 -14.84
C ARG A 59 10.33 -5.91 -13.31
N VAL A 60 11.31 -6.44 -12.59
CA VAL A 60 11.36 -6.33 -11.12
C VAL A 60 11.59 -4.88 -10.68
N ALA A 61 12.44 -4.14 -11.38
CA ALA A 61 12.69 -2.73 -11.12
C ALA A 61 11.44 -1.88 -11.32
N HIS A 62 10.69 -2.12 -12.39
CA HIS A 62 9.42 -1.45 -12.65
C HIS A 62 8.37 -1.75 -11.58
N GLU A 63 8.22 -3.00 -11.15
CA GLU A 63 7.25 -3.38 -10.12
C GLU A 63 7.60 -2.77 -8.75
N TYR A 64 8.88 -2.74 -8.40
CA TYR A 64 9.36 -2.07 -7.20
C TYR A 64 9.04 -0.57 -7.24
N GLN A 65 9.30 0.11 -8.37
CA GLN A 65 9.01 1.53 -8.53
C GLN A 65 7.50 1.82 -8.44
N ASN A 66 6.67 1.05 -9.14
CA ASN A 66 5.20 1.13 -9.08
C ASN A 66 4.66 0.94 -7.64
N THR A 67 5.27 0.06 -6.85
CA THR A 67 4.89 -0.12 -5.44
C THR A 67 5.38 1.04 -4.58
N SER A 68 6.59 1.55 -4.84
CA SER A 68 7.15 2.71 -4.15
C SER A 68 6.32 3.98 -4.37
N GLU A 69 5.87 4.22 -5.59
CA GLU A 69 4.98 5.35 -5.93
C GLU A 69 3.62 5.22 -5.26
N GLY A 70 3.06 4.00 -5.24
CA GLY A 70 1.79 3.71 -4.57
C GLY A 70 1.84 3.87 -3.05
N LEU A 71 2.96 3.51 -2.41
CA LEU A 71 3.12 3.60 -0.94
C LEU A 71 2.93 5.01 -0.41
N GLY A 72 3.51 5.99 -1.11
CA GLY A 72 3.43 7.40 -0.72
C GLY A 72 1.99 7.92 -0.68
N ALA A 73 1.11 7.38 -1.53
CA ALA A 73 -0.30 7.74 -1.56
C ALA A 73 -1.15 6.89 -0.59
N ILE A 74 -0.94 5.57 -0.55
CA ILE A 74 -1.83 4.64 0.17
C ILE A 74 -1.72 4.80 1.69
N ILE A 75 -0.51 5.03 2.22
CA ILE A 75 -0.30 5.16 3.67
C ILE A 75 -1.06 6.37 4.21
N PRO A 76 -0.81 7.62 3.79
CA PRO A 76 -1.56 8.75 4.34
C PRO A 76 -3.07 8.65 4.05
N SER A 77 -3.46 8.17 2.87
CA SER A 77 -4.88 8.03 2.51
C SER A 77 -5.64 7.05 3.39
N THR A 78 -5.03 5.93 3.78
CA THR A 78 -5.67 4.98 4.70
C THR A 78 -5.87 5.56 6.09
N TYR A 79 -4.92 6.34 6.62
CA TYR A 79 -5.08 7.03 7.90
C TYR A 79 -6.16 8.10 7.84
N MET A 80 -6.16 8.95 6.81
CA MET A 80 -7.20 9.98 6.64
C MET A 80 -8.58 9.35 6.49
N PHE A 81 -8.74 8.33 5.63
CA PHE A 81 -10.01 7.66 5.43
C PHE A 81 -10.50 6.98 6.71
N SER A 82 -9.59 6.35 7.45
CA SER A 82 -9.89 5.70 8.73
C SER A 82 -10.44 6.69 9.76
N TYR A 83 -9.83 7.88 9.83
CA TYR A 83 -10.20 8.93 10.77
C TYR A 83 -11.50 9.65 10.40
N PHE A 84 -11.67 10.01 9.13
CA PHE A 84 -12.78 10.87 8.68
C PHE A 84 -14.02 10.11 8.19
N ILE A 85 -13.87 8.86 7.72
CA ILE A 85 -14.99 8.08 7.17
C ILE A 85 -15.21 6.81 7.97
N SER A 86 -14.28 5.86 7.92
CA SER A 86 -14.50 4.56 8.55
C SER A 86 -13.20 3.75 8.69
N PRO A 87 -12.87 3.30 9.90
CA PRO A 87 -11.72 2.42 10.13
C PRO A 87 -11.81 1.10 9.38
N LYS A 88 -13.00 0.45 9.39
CA LYS A 88 -13.19 -0.88 8.80
C LYS A 88 -12.98 -0.86 7.29
N TRP A 89 -13.54 0.14 6.61
CA TRP A 89 -13.37 0.30 5.18
C TRP A 89 -11.95 0.71 4.80
N SER A 90 -11.23 1.45 5.65
CA SER A 90 -9.80 1.72 5.47
C SER A 90 -8.99 0.42 5.42
N LEU A 91 -9.26 -0.53 6.34
CA LEU A 91 -8.62 -1.84 6.33
C LEU A 91 -8.92 -2.64 5.06
N VAL A 92 -10.18 -2.67 4.62
CA VAL A 92 -10.61 -3.44 3.45
C VAL A 92 -9.97 -2.88 2.17
N LEU A 93 -10.04 -1.56 1.97
CA LEU A 93 -9.48 -0.93 0.77
C LEU A 93 -7.95 -1.00 0.76
N GLY A 94 -7.30 -0.69 1.89
CA GLY A 94 -5.85 -0.83 2.02
C GLY A 94 -5.40 -2.29 1.85
N GLY A 95 -6.16 -3.24 2.37
CA GLY A 95 -5.95 -4.68 2.18
C GLY A 95 -6.09 -5.10 0.71
N ALA A 96 -7.06 -4.56 -0.03
CA ALA A 96 -7.20 -4.81 -1.47
C ALA A 96 -6.00 -4.31 -2.27
N TRP A 97 -5.45 -3.14 -1.90
CA TRP A 97 -4.21 -2.63 -2.49
C TRP A 97 -3.02 -3.56 -2.20
N LEU A 98 -2.86 -4.02 -0.96
CA LEU A 98 -1.81 -4.97 -0.57
C LEU A 98 -1.93 -6.30 -1.32
N PHE A 99 -3.15 -6.83 -1.44
CA PHE A 99 -3.41 -8.08 -2.12
C PHE A 99 -3.01 -8.01 -3.60
N SER A 100 -3.34 -6.89 -4.27
CA SER A 100 -2.89 -6.64 -5.65
C SER A 100 -1.36 -6.69 -5.78
N LYS A 101 -0.62 -6.04 -4.86
CA LYS A 101 0.85 -6.04 -4.89
C LYS A 101 1.47 -7.40 -4.56
N LEU A 102 0.82 -8.20 -3.71
CA LEU A 102 1.23 -9.58 -3.44
C LEU A 102 1.10 -10.48 -4.67
N MET A 103 0.02 -10.32 -5.46
CA MET A 103 -0.16 -11.06 -6.71
C MET A 103 0.96 -10.74 -7.72
N ASN A 104 1.41 -9.48 -7.79
CA ASN A 104 2.50 -9.07 -8.66
C ASN A 104 3.86 -9.63 -8.28
N CYS A 105 4.11 -9.78 -6.98
CA CYS A 105 5.39 -10.24 -6.47
C CYS A 105 5.60 -11.75 -6.67
N CYS A 106 4.54 -12.54 -6.90
CA CYS A 106 4.61 -14.00 -6.97
C CYS A 106 4.82 -14.49 -8.43
N PRO A 107 6.04 -14.88 -8.83
CA PRO A 107 6.30 -15.39 -10.19
C PRO A 107 5.53 -16.69 -10.50
N TYR A 108 5.17 -17.48 -9.48
CA TYR A 108 4.43 -18.73 -9.64
C TYR A 108 2.96 -18.53 -10.03
N CYS A 109 2.34 -17.42 -9.61
CA CYS A 109 0.96 -17.10 -10.00
C CYS A 109 0.87 -16.58 -11.44
N CYS A 110 2.00 -16.21 -12.06
CA CYS A 110 2.08 -15.67 -13.41
C CYS A 110 2.82 -16.62 -14.36
N LYS A 111 2.32 -17.85 -14.57
CA LYS A 111 2.57 -18.58 -15.82
C LYS A 111 1.90 -17.81 -16.97
N LYS A 112 2.58 -16.77 -17.45
CA LYS A 112 2.10 -15.71 -18.38
C LYS A 112 1.75 -16.17 -19.80
N GLU A 113 1.65 -17.46 -20.07
CA GLU A 113 1.54 -17.97 -21.44
C GLU A 113 0.09 -18.27 -21.87
N LYS A 114 -0.88 -18.31 -20.94
CA LYS A 114 -2.30 -18.63 -21.27
C LYS A 114 -3.38 -17.83 -20.51
N GLU A 115 -3.03 -16.77 -19.79
CA GLU A 115 -4.03 -15.94 -19.10
C GLU A 115 -4.55 -14.81 -20.01
N SER A 116 -5.88 -14.67 -20.07
CA SER A 116 -6.62 -13.63 -20.78
C SER A 116 -6.09 -12.23 -20.41
N GLU A 117 -6.00 -11.31 -21.37
CA GLU A 117 -5.53 -9.92 -21.16
C GLU A 117 -6.21 -9.22 -19.96
N CYS A 118 -7.49 -9.54 -19.71
CA CYS A 118 -8.27 -8.99 -18.60
C CYS A 118 -7.71 -9.35 -17.20
N VAL A 119 -7.10 -10.53 -17.01
CA VAL A 119 -6.49 -10.94 -15.73
C VAL A 119 -5.12 -10.29 -15.54
N LYS A 120 -4.39 -10.04 -16.65
CA LYS A 120 -3.09 -9.35 -16.61
C LYS A 120 -3.19 -7.95 -16.04
N ASP A 121 -4.27 -7.21 -16.30
CA ASP A 121 -4.40 -5.82 -15.84
C ASP A 121 -5.26 -5.66 -14.58
N ALA A 122 -5.94 -6.72 -14.14
CA ALA A 122 -6.83 -6.68 -12.97
C ALA A 122 -6.14 -6.16 -11.71
N HIS A 123 -4.90 -6.55 -11.46
CA HIS A 123 -4.14 -6.10 -10.30
C HIS A 123 -3.86 -4.59 -10.34
N VAL A 124 -3.51 -4.05 -11.52
CA VAL A 124 -3.24 -2.62 -11.71
C VAL A 124 -4.49 -1.81 -11.41
N ILE A 125 -5.63 -2.27 -11.94
CA ILE A 125 -6.93 -1.63 -11.76
C ILE A 125 -7.30 -1.66 -10.28
N ILE A 126 -7.23 -2.81 -9.61
CA ILE A 126 -7.57 -2.94 -8.17
C ILE A 126 -6.71 -1.99 -7.32
N SER A 127 -5.39 -1.94 -7.57
CA SER A 127 -4.47 -1.07 -6.85
C SER A 127 -4.84 0.40 -7.01
N HIS A 128 -5.00 0.86 -8.25
CA HIS A 128 -5.29 2.27 -8.52
C HIS A 128 -6.69 2.66 -8.02
N THR A 129 -7.70 1.83 -8.28
CA THR A 129 -9.06 2.08 -7.82
C THR A 129 -9.13 2.15 -6.30
N SER A 130 -8.46 1.26 -5.57
CA SER A 130 -8.40 1.34 -4.12
C SER A 130 -7.80 2.67 -3.63
N SER A 131 -6.66 3.08 -4.21
CA SER A 131 -6.03 4.36 -3.88
C SER A 131 -6.93 5.56 -4.15
N PHE A 132 -7.64 5.56 -5.28
CA PHE A 132 -8.57 6.65 -5.61
C PHE A 132 -9.79 6.70 -4.69
N ILE A 133 -10.35 5.55 -4.29
CA ILE A 133 -11.47 5.51 -3.34
C ILE A 133 -11.01 6.01 -1.96
N LEU A 134 -9.83 5.58 -1.49
CA LEU A 134 -9.28 6.01 -0.21
C LEU A 134 -8.99 7.52 -0.21
N LEU A 135 -8.35 8.04 -1.25
CA LEU A 135 -8.04 9.46 -1.35
C LEU A 135 -9.32 10.30 -1.51
N GLY A 136 -10.19 9.93 -2.44
CA GLY A 136 -11.45 10.63 -2.70
C GLY A 136 -12.38 10.64 -1.48
N GLY A 137 -12.49 9.50 -0.79
CA GLY A 137 -13.21 9.41 0.48
C GLY A 137 -12.59 10.29 1.55
N SER A 138 -11.25 10.29 1.68
CA SER A 138 -10.56 11.17 2.63
C SER A 138 -10.89 12.65 2.38
N MET A 139 -10.82 13.10 1.12
CA MET A 139 -11.15 14.46 0.74
C MET A 139 -12.60 14.82 1.07
N PHE A 140 -13.54 13.90 0.81
CA PHE A 140 -14.95 14.08 1.13
C PHE A 140 -15.20 14.22 2.65
N GLY A 141 -14.60 13.35 3.45
CA GLY A 141 -14.72 13.40 4.91
C GLY A 141 -14.12 14.68 5.50
N ILE A 142 -12.98 15.13 4.99
CA ILE A 142 -12.35 16.41 5.38
C ILE A 142 -13.25 17.59 5.01
N ALA A 143 -13.83 17.60 3.81
CA ALA A 143 -14.71 18.68 3.35
C ALA A 143 -15.95 18.82 4.26
N ILE A 144 -16.60 17.71 4.62
CA ILE A 144 -17.74 17.72 5.56
C ILE A 144 -17.31 18.24 6.92
N SER A 145 -16.16 17.79 7.43
CA SER A 145 -15.61 18.24 8.70
C SER A 145 -15.40 19.77 8.72
N LEU A 146 -14.88 20.33 7.62
CA LEU A 146 -14.68 21.78 7.49
C LEU A 146 -16.00 22.54 7.42
N ILE A 147 -16.98 22.05 6.64
CA ILE A 147 -18.30 22.68 6.54
C ILE A 147 -18.98 22.73 7.90
N ASN A 148 -18.95 21.64 8.66
CA ASN A 148 -19.53 21.59 10.01
C ASN A 148 -18.83 22.55 10.97
N ARG A 149 -17.51 22.66 10.85
CA ARG A 149 -16.73 23.62 11.65
C ARG A 149 -17.09 25.07 11.32
N CYS A 150 -17.30 25.41 10.05
CA CYS A 150 -17.76 26.75 9.66
C CYS A 150 -19.14 27.06 10.23
N LYS A 151 -20.08 26.10 10.19
CA LYS A 151 -21.43 26.27 10.76
C LYS A 151 -21.40 26.53 12.27
N LEU A 152 -20.57 25.81 13.02
CA LEU A 152 -20.40 25.97 14.46
C LEU A 152 -19.81 27.33 14.86
N LEU A 153 -18.99 27.94 14.00
CA LEU A 153 -18.40 29.26 14.26
C LEU A 153 -19.34 30.40 13.89
N SER A 154 -20.35 30.14 13.05
CA SER A 154 -21.36 31.12 12.65
C SER A 154 -22.61 31.15 13.53
N SER A 155 -22.75 30.19 14.45
CA SER A 155 -23.83 30.12 15.47
C SER A 155 -23.37 30.72 16.78
#